data_AF-X0XT64-F1
#
_entry.id   AF-X0XT64-F1
#
_cell.length_a   1.000
_cell.length_b   1.000
_cell.length_c   1.000
_cell.angle_alpha   90.00
_cell.angle_beta   90.00
_cell.angle_gamma   90.00
#
_symmetry.space_group_name_H-M   'P 1'
#
loop_
_entity.id
_entity.type
_entity.pdbx_description
1 polymer ?
#
loop_
_entity_poly.entity_id
_entity_poly.type
_entity_poly.pdbx_seq_one_letter_code
_entity_poly.pdbx_strand_id
1 'polypeptide(L)'
;MKSKNKKKTKYSWLMKAYKNKDFLNSPSARIIRILSEMIEPATRFRKYRVKDTVVFFGSSRIFSRSVTSLKLRRIKARIKRVKSPSLSLKHQYEQAKRDVAMSRYYEDARLLAKKLTDYFK
;
A
#
# COMPACT_ATOMS: atom_id res chain seq x y z
N MET A 1 12.33 28.28 -22.53
CA MET A 1 12.89 27.76 -21.26
C MET A 1 14.24 27.10 -21.54
N LYS A 2 15.34 27.71 -21.09
CA LYS A 2 16.71 27.28 -21.42
C LYS A 2 17.03 25.94 -20.72
N SER A 3 17.26 24.91 -21.53
CA SER A 3 17.83 23.63 -21.13
C SER A 3 19.14 23.85 -20.37
N LYS A 4 19.18 23.45 -19.09
CA LYS A 4 20.40 23.54 -18.27
C LYS A 4 21.42 22.53 -18.79
N ASN A 5 22.46 23.05 -19.43
CA ASN A 5 23.61 22.34 -19.95
C ASN A 5 24.37 21.66 -18.80
N LYS A 6 24.19 20.34 -18.60
CA LYS A 6 24.98 19.55 -17.64
C LYS A 6 26.39 19.39 -18.21
N LYS A 7 27.36 20.12 -17.65
CA LYS A 7 28.80 19.90 -17.88
C LYS A 7 29.11 18.42 -17.66
N LYS A 8 29.35 17.66 -18.74
CA LYS A 8 29.81 16.27 -18.65
C LYS A 8 31.23 16.31 -18.05
N THR A 9 31.34 15.98 -16.78
CA THR A 9 32.62 15.80 -16.08
C THR A 9 33.46 14.78 -16.83
N LYS A 10 34.70 15.16 -17.14
CA LYS A 10 35.70 14.51 -18.02
C LYS A 10 36.01 13.03 -17.71
N TYR A 11 35.44 12.44 -16.65
CA TYR A 11 35.69 11.07 -16.20
C TYR A 11 34.41 10.40 -15.64
N SER A 12 33.34 10.29 -16.45
CA SER A 12 32.12 9.60 -16.01
C SER A 12 32.34 8.12 -15.64
N TRP A 13 33.40 7.49 -16.20
CA TRP A 13 33.79 6.11 -15.93
C TRP A 13 34.50 5.89 -14.58
N LEU A 14 34.97 6.95 -13.91
CA LEU A 14 35.53 6.86 -12.54
C LEU A 14 34.44 6.87 -11.45
N MET A 15 33.17 6.96 -11.83
CA MET A 15 32.07 6.92 -10.88
C MET A 15 32.01 5.54 -10.21
N LYS A 16 32.14 5.51 -8.89
CA LYS A 16 31.95 4.29 -8.10
C LYS A 16 30.62 3.65 -8.46
N ALA A 17 30.60 2.34 -8.71
CA ALA A 17 29.43 1.61 -9.19
C ALA A 17 28.19 1.82 -8.31
N TYR A 18 28.35 1.86 -6.99
CA TYR A 18 27.25 2.11 -6.04
C TYR A 18 26.72 3.55 -6.04
N LYS A 19 27.36 4.49 -6.76
CA LYS A 19 26.85 5.85 -7.01
C LYS A 19 26.26 6.00 -8.42
N ASN A 20 26.49 5.02 -9.30
CA ASN A 20 25.99 5.03 -10.67
C ASN A 20 24.55 4.49 -10.72
N LYS A 21 23.57 5.39 -10.83
CA LYS A 21 22.14 5.02 -10.88
C LYS A 21 21.77 4.23 -12.14
N ASP A 22 22.43 4.49 -13.26
CA ASP A 22 22.15 3.77 -14.51
C ASP A 22 22.55 2.30 -14.36
N PHE A 23 23.72 2.05 -13.75
CA PHE A 23 24.13 0.70 -13.39
C PHE A 23 23.19 0.07 -12.36
N LEU A 24 22.87 0.74 -11.25
CA LEU A 24 22.05 0.17 -10.18
C LEU A 24 20.62 -0.20 -10.62
N ASN A 25 20.07 0.51 -11.62
CA ASN A 25 18.76 0.21 -12.19
C ASN A 25 18.82 -0.79 -13.36
N SER A 26 20.01 -1.17 -13.83
CA SER A 26 20.18 -2.17 -14.88
C SER A 26 19.81 -3.59 -14.40
N PRO A 27 19.53 -4.53 -15.33
CA PRO A 27 19.36 -5.95 -15.01
C PRO A 27 20.56 -6.54 -14.26
N SER A 28 21.78 -6.16 -14.62
CA SER A 28 23.02 -6.67 -14.02
C SER A 28 23.13 -6.36 -12.53
N ALA A 29 22.59 -5.24 -12.06
CA ALA A 29 22.60 -4.86 -10.65
C ALA A 29 21.39 -5.38 -9.85
N ARG A 30 20.53 -6.24 -10.43
CA ARG A 30 19.37 -6.80 -9.74
C ARG A 30 19.76 -7.49 -8.42
N ILE A 31 20.85 -8.24 -8.41
CA ILE A 31 21.32 -8.95 -7.21
C ILE A 31 21.66 -7.98 -6.06
N ILE A 32 22.27 -6.84 -6.39
CA ILE A 32 22.60 -5.80 -5.40
C ILE A 32 21.31 -5.20 -4.81
N ARG A 33 20.29 -4.96 -5.65
CA ARG A 33 18.99 -4.47 -5.18
C ARG A 33 18.30 -5.47 -4.26
N ILE A 34 18.28 -6.76 -4.61
CA ILE A 34 17.73 -7.82 -3.74
C ILE A 34 18.42 -7.82 -2.37
N LEU A 35 19.76 -7.82 -2.35
CA LEU A 35 20.52 -7.78 -1.09
C LEU A 35 20.21 -6.51 -0.28
N SER A 36 20.03 -5.38 -0.95
CA SER A 36 19.68 -4.12 -0.30
C SER A 36 18.31 -4.20 0.39
N GLU A 37 17.30 -4.75 -0.29
CA GLU A 37 15.95 -4.95 0.26
C GLU A 37 15.91 -5.97 1.42
N MET A 38 16.86 -6.91 1.48
CA MET A 38 16.98 -7.86 2.60
C MET A 38 17.66 -7.25 3.82
N ILE A 39 18.67 -6.40 3.63
CA ILE A 39 19.55 -5.92 4.72
C ILE A 39 19.08 -4.58 5.29
N GLU A 40 18.66 -3.66 4.43
CA GLU A 40 18.37 -2.29 4.83
C GLU A 40 17.19 -2.20 5.81
N PRO A 41 16.06 -2.91 5.63
CA PRO A 41 14.94 -2.83 6.58
C PRO A 41 15.32 -3.26 8.00
N ALA A 42 16.06 -4.36 8.12
CA ALA A 42 16.55 -4.84 9.42
C ALA A 42 17.50 -3.82 10.07
N THR A 43 18.36 -3.18 9.28
CA THR A 43 19.26 -2.11 9.76
C THR A 43 18.47 -0.90 10.25
N ARG A 44 17.42 -0.53 9.53
CA ARG A 44 16.52 0.57 9.89
C ARG A 44 15.77 0.28 11.19
N PHE A 45 15.21 -0.93 11.35
CA PHE A 45 14.51 -1.33 12.58
C PHE A 45 15.43 -1.29 13.81
N ARG A 46 16.67 -1.78 13.69
CA ARG A 46 17.66 -1.69 14.77
C ARG A 46 17.95 -0.24 15.17
N LYS A 47 18.13 0.66 14.19
CA LYS A 47 18.40 2.09 14.45
C LYS A 47 17.28 2.74 15.27
N TYR A 48 16.02 2.41 14.99
CA TYR A 48 14.85 2.93 15.70
C TYR A 48 14.46 2.10 16.94
N ARG A 49 15.29 1.14 17.35
CA ARG A 49 15.04 0.27 18.52
C ARG A 49 13.69 -0.46 18.46
N VAL A 50 13.24 -0.81 17.26
CA VAL A 50 12.06 -1.66 17.06
C VAL A 50 12.44 -3.08 17.49
N LYS A 51 11.85 -3.58 18.58
CA LYS A 51 12.13 -4.91 19.15
C LYS A 51 10.93 -5.83 18.97
N ASP A 52 9.80 -5.44 19.56
CA ASP A 52 8.59 -6.24 19.56
C ASP A 52 7.70 -5.84 18.38
N THR A 53 7.55 -6.76 17.42
CA THR A 53 6.78 -6.52 16.20
C THR A 53 5.58 -7.46 16.15
N VAL A 54 4.37 -6.90 16.11
CA VAL A 54 3.14 -7.67 15.86
C VAL A 54 2.69 -7.41 14.43
N VAL A 55 2.66 -8.46 13.61
CA VAL A 55 2.26 -8.39 12.20
C VAL A 55 0.83 -8.87 12.03
N PHE A 56 0.00 -8.05 11.40
CA PHE A 56 -1.38 -8.36 11.07
C PHE A 56 -1.49 -8.75 9.60
N PHE A 57 -2.17 -9.85 9.33
CA PHE A 57 -2.52 -10.26 7.97
C PHE A 57 -4.03 -10.16 7.78
N GLY A 58 -4.45 -9.79 6.57
CA GLY A 58 -5.86 -9.63 6.25
C GLY A 58 -6.09 -9.49 4.75
N SER A 59 -7.34 -9.65 4.34
CA SER A 59 -7.75 -9.49 2.95
C SER A 59 -7.60 -8.03 2.50
N SER A 60 -6.89 -7.81 1.39
CA SER A 60 -6.76 -6.48 0.74
C SER A 60 -8.08 -5.94 0.19
N ARG A 61 -9.13 -6.76 0.15
CA ARG A 61 -10.46 -6.40 -0.37
C ARG A 61 -11.40 -5.87 0.72
N ILE A 62 -11.02 -5.93 1.99
CA ILE A 62 -11.86 -5.47 3.10
C ILE A 62 -11.49 -4.02 3.43
N PHE A 63 -12.48 -3.13 3.32
CA PHE A 63 -12.34 -1.70 3.62
C PHE A 63 -13.05 -1.34 4.92
N SER A 64 -12.77 -0.15 5.44
CA SER A 64 -13.42 0.39 6.64
C SER A 64 -14.93 0.51 6.46
N ARG A 65 -15.65 0.47 7.60
CA ARG A 65 -17.11 0.58 7.63
C ARG A 65 -17.59 1.87 6.97
N SER A 66 -16.85 2.97 7.12
CA SER A 66 -17.19 4.27 6.54
C SER A 66 -17.14 4.23 5.00
N VAL A 67 -16.10 3.65 4.42
CA VAL A 67 -15.91 3.54 2.96
C VAL A 67 -16.95 2.61 2.35
N THR A 68 -17.16 1.43 2.95
CA THR A 68 -18.12 0.45 2.43
C THR A 68 -19.56 0.95 2.54
N SER A 69 -19.92 1.62 3.65
CA SER A 69 -21.26 2.18 3.84
C SER A 69 -21.55 3.31 2.85
N LEU A 70 -20.57 4.17 2.56
CA LEU A 70 -20.72 5.22 1.54
C LEU A 70 -20.93 4.61 0.14
N LYS A 71 -20.16 3.57 -0.20
CA LYS A 71 -20.31 2.83 -1.46
C LYS A 71 -21.70 2.21 -1.59
N LEU A 72 -22.17 1.53 -0.55
CA LEU A 72 -23.51 0.94 -0.52
C LEU A 72 -24.60 2.01 -0.68
N ARG A 73 -24.48 3.14 0.02
CA ARG A 73 -25.44 4.26 -0.08
C ARG A 73 -25.53 4.81 -1.50
N ARG A 74 -24.38 5.00 -2.18
CA ARG A 74 -24.33 5.48 -3.57
C ARG A 74 -25.00 4.49 -4.53
N ILE A 75 -24.72 3.20 -4.40
CA ILE A 75 -25.32 2.17 -5.26
C ILE A 75 -26.82 2.05 -5.00
N LYS A 76 -27.25 2.10 -3.73
CA LYS A 76 -28.66 2.10 -3.35
C LYS A 76 -29.43 3.28 -3.96
N ALA A 77 -28.84 4.47 -3.95
CA ALA A 77 -29.44 5.65 -4.59
C ALA A 77 -29.55 5.48 -6.12
N ARG A 78 -28.55 4.87 -6.77
CA ARG A 78 -28.58 4.58 -8.21
C ARG A 78 -29.68 3.58 -8.57
N ILE A 79 -29.85 2.52 -7.78
CA ILE A 79 -30.94 1.54 -7.98
C ILE A 79 -32.31 2.22 -7.88
N LYS A 80 -32.52 3.10 -6.90
CA LYS A 80 -33.80 3.81 -6.73
C LYS A 80 -34.18 4.71 -7.93
N ARG A 81 -33.20 5.21 -8.69
CA ARG A 81 -33.44 6.09 -9.84
C ARG A 81 -33.80 5.33 -11.13
N VAL A 82 -33.61 4.01 -11.15
CA VAL A 82 -33.79 3.20 -12.36
C VAL A 82 -35.00 2.28 -12.17
N LYS A 83 -35.96 2.33 -13.12
CA LYS A 83 -37.15 1.46 -13.09
C LYS A 83 -36.80 -0.03 -13.18
N SER A 84 -35.86 -0.38 -14.05
CA SER A 84 -35.40 -1.76 -14.27
C SER A 84 -33.88 -1.86 -14.13
N PRO A 85 -33.35 -2.16 -12.92
CA PRO A 85 -31.93 -2.26 -12.68
C PRO A 85 -31.30 -3.41 -13.49
N SER A 86 -30.16 -3.13 -14.16
CA SER A 86 -29.39 -4.15 -14.86
C SER A 86 -28.89 -5.24 -13.89
N LEU A 87 -28.63 -6.44 -14.42
CA LEU A 87 -28.05 -7.54 -13.65
C LEU A 87 -26.73 -7.14 -12.99
N SER A 88 -25.90 -6.38 -13.70
CA SER A 88 -24.63 -5.85 -13.19
C SER A 88 -24.82 -4.92 -11.99
N LEU A 89 -25.85 -4.06 -12.01
CA LEU A 89 -26.14 -3.14 -10.92
C LEU A 89 -26.68 -3.88 -9.68
N LYS A 90 -27.51 -4.91 -9.89
CA LYS A 90 -27.96 -5.81 -8.80
C LYS A 90 -26.78 -6.53 -8.16
N HIS A 91 -25.85 -7.06 -8.97
CA HIS A 91 -24.64 -7.72 -8.46
C HIS A 91 -23.75 -6.75 -7.66
N GLN A 92 -23.54 -5.52 -8.15
CA GLN A 92 -22.78 -4.50 -7.43
C GLN A 92 -23.41 -4.15 -6.07
N TYR A 93 -24.74 -4.12 -6.00
CA TYR A 93 -25.45 -3.85 -4.75
C TYR A 93 -25.27 -4.98 -3.73
N GLU A 94 -25.41 -6.24 -4.15
CA GLU A 94 -25.17 -7.38 -3.27
C GLU A 94 -23.70 -7.45 -2.83
N GLN A 95 -22.76 -7.14 -3.72
CA GLN A 95 -21.36 -7.02 -3.33
C GLN A 95 -21.14 -5.91 -2.30
N ALA A 96 -21.73 -4.73 -2.49
CA ALA A 96 -21.59 -3.63 -1.55
C ALA A 96 -22.22 -3.94 -0.18
N LYS A 97 -23.30 -4.73 -0.14
CA LYS A 97 -23.86 -5.24 1.12
C LYS A 97 -22.88 -6.18 1.83
N ARG A 98 -22.29 -7.12 1.09
CA ARG A 98 -21.24 -8.00 1.62
C ARG A 98 -20.03 -7.21 2.12
N ASP A 99 -19.57 -6.21 1.37
CA ASP A 99 -18.44 -5.37 1.76
C ASP A 99 -18.71 -4.68 3.11
N VAL A 100 -19.94 -4.19 3.35
CA VAL A 100 -20.33 -3.60 4.63
C VAL A 100 -20.33 -4.63 5.76
N ALA A 101 -20.84 -5.84 5.52
CA ALA A 101 -20.78 -6.91 6.52
C ALA A 101 -19.33 -7.28 6.86
N MET A 102 -18.48 -7.44 5.84
CA MET A 102 -17.08 -7.81 5.99
C MET A 102 -16.21 -6.70 6.59
N SER A 103 -16.62 -5.43 6.50
CA SER A 103 -15.87 -4.32 7.11
C SER A 103 -15.69 -4.45 8.62
N ARG A 104 -16.49 -5.30 9.29
CA ARG A 104 -16.25 -5.69 10.69
C ARG A 104 -14.79 -6.11 10.93
N TYR A 105 -14.21 -6.93 10.06
CA TYR A 105 -12.84 -7.41 10.25
C TYR A 105 -11.79 -6.29 10.16
N TYR A 106 -12.06 -5.25 9.38
CA TYR A 106 -11.20 -4.05 9.35
C TYR A 106 -11.28 -3.30 10.68
N GLU A 107 -12.48 -3.10 11.21
CA GLU A 107 -12.69 -2.42 12.49
C GLU A 107 -12.12 -3.23 13.66
N ASP A 108 -12.32 -4.55 13.68
CA ASP A 108 -11.78 -5.44 14.70
C ASP A 108 -10.24 -5.41 14.69
N ALA A 109 -9.60 -5.41 13.52
CA ALA A 109 -8.15 -5.27 13.40
C ALA A 109 -7.65 -3.90 13.90
N ARG A 110 -8.38 -2.81 13.60
CA ARG A 110 -8.06 -1.45 14.10
C ARG A 110 -8.18 -1.36 15.62
N LEU A 111 -9.24 -1.94 16.18
CA LEU A 111 -9.47 -1.99 17.62
C LEU A 111 -8.39 -2.81 18.33
N LEU A 112 -8.04 -3.98 17.78
CA LEU A 112 -6.97 -4.80 18.34
C LEU A 112 -5.61 -4.09 18.27
N ALA A 113 -5.28 -3.45 17.14
CA ALA A 113 -4.06 -2.65 17.03
C ALA A 113 -4.00 -1.55 18.10
N LYS A 114 -5.10 -0.82 18.32
CA LYS A 114 -5.20 0.18 19.39
C LYS A 114 -4.96 -0.46 20.77
N LYS A 115 -5.65 -1.56 21.09
CA LYS A 115 -5.51 -2.25 22.38
C LYS A 115 -4.07 -2.70 22.63
N LEU A 116 -3.39 -3.25 21.63
CA LEU A 116 -1.99 -3.63 21.73
C LEU A 116 -1.10 -2.40 21.95
N THR A 117 -1.30 -1.32 21.19
CA THR A 117 -0.55 -0.08 21.42
C THR A 117 -0.75 0.46 22.83
N ASP A 118 -1.98 0.46 23.33
CA ASP A 118 -2.27 0.91 24.70
C ASP A 118 -1.70 -0.04 25.77
N TYR A 119 -1.59 -1.34 25.48
CA TYR A 119 -0.99 -2.34 26.38
C TYR A 119 0.54 -2.24 26.45
N PHE A 120 1.21 -1.91 25.34
CA PHE A 120 2.67 -1.77 25.26
C PHE A 120 3.18 -0.35 25.59
N LYS A 121 2.28 0.60 25.89
CA LYS A 121 2.66 1.91 26.45
C LYS A 121 3.25 1.73 27.85
#